data_AF-A0A661T3N5-F1
#
_entry.id   AF-A0A661T3N5-F1
#
_cell.length_a   1.000
_cell.length_b   1.000
_cell.length_c   1.000
_cell.angle_alpha   90.00
_cell.angle_beta   90.00
_cell.angle_gamma   90.00
#
_symmetry.space_group_name_H-M   'P 1'
#
loop_
_entity.id
_entity.type
_entity.pdbx_description
1 polymer ?
#
loop_
_entity_poly.entity_id
_entity_poly.type
_entity_poly.pdbx_seq_one_letter_code
_entity_poly.pdbx_strand_id
1 'polypeptide(L)'
;GERMDQGLHCPVRYQNSMAPYTASRLEDRPFSRDAVARSLERLKSAYPVLVVEGIGGVMVPLDRDYRVLDMMADMRFPALVAARPGLGTINHTLLTLAALKRKGIPVLGFVTTGHRAEDDLAAMTGPAVISEFSGVACLGHIPLYDPEKTDMDAFVERSAPFLSQLVDRVRPR
;
A
#
# COMPACT_ATOMS: atom_id res chain seq x y z
N GLY A 1 7.61 17.78 -15.88
CA GLY A 1 6.26 18.15 -15.40
C GLY A 1 5.23 17.94 -16.48
N GLU A 2 5.05 16.69 -16.93
CA GLU A 2 3.90 16.34 -17.76
C GLU A 2 2.70 16.12 -16.84
N ARG A 3 1.54 16.64 -17.22
CA ARG A 3 0.29 16.47 -16.47
C ARG A 3 -0.11 15.00 -16.59
N MET A 4 0.02 14.24 -15.49
CA MET A 4 -0.38 12.84 -15.40
C MET A 4 -1.80 12.65 -15.94
N ASP A 5 -2.00 11.76 -16.92
CA ASP A 5 -3.34 11.42 -17.43
C ASP A 5 -4.13 10.71 -16.32
N GLN A 6 -5.01 11.45 -15.66
CA GLN A 6 -5.79 10.91 -14.54
C GLN A 6 -6.61 9.68 -14.92
N GLY A 7 -7.04 9.54 -16.18
CA GLY A 7 -7.77 8.37 -16.66
C GLY A 7 -6.87 7.14 -16.78
N LEU A 8 -5.58 7.34 -17.07
CA LEU A 8 -4.59 6.28 -17.09
C LEU A 8 -4.22 5.84 -15.66
N HIS A 9 -3.91 6.78 -14.76
CA HIS A 9 -3.43 6.48 -13.40
C HIS A 9 -4.55 6.08 -12.43
N CYS A 10 -5.78 6.54 -12.65
CA CYS A 10 -6.96 6.20 -11.84
C CYS A 10 -8.16 5.89 -12.76
N PRO A 11 -8.17 4.70 -13.40
CA PRO A 11 -9.12 4.37 -14.45
C PRO A 11 -10.56 4.15 -13.96
N VAL A 12 -10.74 3.86 -12.66
CA VAL A 12 -12.05 3.73 -12.02
C VAL A 12 -12.08 4.68 -10.84
N ARG A 13 -12.96 5.69 -10.92
CA ARG A 13 -13.14 6.73 -9.90
C ARG A 13 -14.59 6.80 -9.50
N TYR A 14 -14.91 7.16 -8.27
CA TYR A 14 -16.27 7.38 -7.78
C TYR A 14 -16.36 8.78 -7.17
N GLN A 15 -17.55 9.39 -7.17
CA GLN A 15 -17.77 10.70 -6.56
C GLN A 15 -17.90 10.59 -5.04
N ASN A 16 -18.50 9.50 -4.56
CA ASN A 16 -18.73 9.29 -3.13
C ASN A 16 -17.45 8.79 -2.43
N SER A 17 -17.05 9.47 -1.35
CA SER A 17 -15.90 9.11 -0.52
C SER A 17 -16.21 7.93 0.41
N MET A 18 -16.25 6.73 -0.14
CA MET A 18 -16.53 5.50 0.60
C MET A 18 -15.88 4.27 -0.03
N ALA A 19 -16.10 3.09 0.55
CA ALA A 19 -15.60 1.83 -0.01
C ALA A 19 -16.08 1.65 -1.47
N PRO A 20 -15.21 1.26 -2.42
CA PRO A 20 -15.53 1.23 -3.85
C PRO A 20 -16.78 0.44 -4.20
N TYR A 21 -16.99 -0.73 -3.58
CA TYR A 21 -18.20 -1.52 -3.82
C TYR A 21 -19.49 -0.80 -3.41
N THR A 22 -19.45 0.03 -2.38
CA THR A 22 -20.64 0.80 -1.98
C THR A 22 -20.86 1.98 -2.91
N ALA A 23 -19.79 2.67 -3.28
CA ALA A 23 -19.85 3.79 -4.23
C ALA A 23 -20.34 3.34 -5.61
N SER A 24 -19.87 2.19 -6.10
CA SER A 24 -20.29 1.62 -7.39
C SER A 24 -21.78 1.28 -7.44
N ARG A 25 -22.35 0.84 -6.32
CA ARG A 25 -23.78 0.51 -6.18
C ARG A 25 -24.66 1.76 -6.12
N LEU A 26 -24.22 2.81 -5.43
CA LEU A 26 -24.96 4.07 -5.35
C LEU A 26 -24.93 4.86 -6.65
N GLU A 27 -23.83 4.76 -7.41
CA GLU A 27 -23.63 5.46 -8.68
C GLU A 27 -24.06 4.64 -9.90
N ASP A 28 -24.63 3.44 -9.71
CA ASP A 28 -24.98 2.47 -10.75
C ASP A 28 -23.86 2.28 -11.80
N ARG A 29 -22.61 2.23 -11.31
CA ARG A 29 -21.42 2.12 -12.15
C ARG A 29 -20.47 1.05 -11.61
N PRO A 30 -20.61 -0.20 -12.10
CA PRO A 30 -19.79 -1.32 -11.66
C PRO A 30 -18.29 -1.06 -11.79
N PHE A 31 -17.50 -1.72 -10.94
CA PHE A 31 -16.05 -1.66 -11.01
C PHE A 31 -15.54 -2.37 -12.28
N SER A 32 -14.80 -1.66 -13.13
CA SER A 32 -14.28 -2.22 -14.38
C SER A 32 -12.86 -2.77 -14.20
N ARG A 33 -12.76 -4.11 -14.09
CA ARG A 33 -11.46 -4.81 -14.04
C ARG A 33 -10.65 -4.59 -15.33
N ASP A 34 -11.32 -4.59 -16.48
CA ASP A 34 -10.68 -4.38 -17.78
C ASP A 34 -10.07 -2.98 -17.91
N ALA A 35 -10.71 -1.95 -17.33
CA ALA A 35 -10.15 -0.60 -17.32
C ALA A 35 -8.83 -0.56 -16.53
N VAL A 36 -8.78 -1.23 -15.37
CA VAL A 36 -7.55 -1.36 -14.57
C VAL A 36 -6.48 -2.13 -15.34
N ALA A 37 -6.83 -3.27 -15.95
CA ALA A 37 -5.89 -4.09 -16.70
C ALA A 37 -5.27 -3.32 -17.88
N ARG A 38 -6.08 -2.61 -18.68
CA ARG A 38 -5.58 -1.79 -19.80
C ARG A 38 -4.66 -0.67 -19.34
N SER A 39 -5.01 0.02 -18.25
CA SER A 39 -4.14 1.06 -17.69
C SER A 39 -2.82 0.49 -17.20
N LEU A 40 -2.87 -0.66 -16.51
CA LEU A 40 -1.67 -1.32 -15.99
C LEU A 40 -0.71 -1.72 -17.12
N GLU A 41 -1.20 -2.31 -18.21
CA GLU A 41 -0.35 -2.70 -19.34
C GLU A 41 0.32 -1.50 -20.01
N ARG A 42 -0.43 -0.41 -20.21
CA ARG A 42 0.12 0.86 -20.72
C ARG A 42 1.20 1.41 -19.78
N LEU A 43 0.94 1.44 -18.47
CA LEU A 43 1.89 1.92 -17.48
C LEU A 43 3.15 1.06 -17.41
N LYS A 44 3.01 -0.28 -17.48
CA LYS A 44 4.16 -1.21 -17.50
C LYS A 44 5.06 -0.98 -18.71
N SER A 45 4.49 -0.63 -19.87
CA SER A 45 5.27 -0.31 -21.07
C SER A 45 5.97 1.05 -21.02
N ALA A 46 5.45 1.98 -20.22
CA ALA A 46 5.91 3.37 -20.19
C ALA A 46 6.96 3.65 -19.09
N TYR A 47 6.95 2.88 -18.00
CA TYR A 47 7.78 3.16 -16.84
C TYR A 47 8.58 1.93 -16.39
N PRO A 48 9.88 2.10 -16.07
CA PRO A 48 10.72 1.00 -15.59
C PRO A 48 10.37 0.57 -14.16
N VAL A 49 9.74 1.45 -13.40
CA VAL A 49 9.31 1.23 -12.01
C VAL A 49 7.89 1.74 -11.85
N LEU A 50 7.03 0.89 -11.28
CA LEU A 50 5.66 1.24 -10.95
C LEU A 50 5.41 1.05 -9.45
N VAL A 51 4.84 2.08 -8.84
CA VAL A 51 4.25 1.99 -7.50
C VAL A 51 2.74 2.07 -7.67
N VAL A 52 2.04 1.05 -7.20
CA VAL A 52 0.57 0.98 -7.24
C VAL A 52 0.04 1.08 -5.81
N GLU A 53 -0.65 2.17 -5.52
CA GLU A 53 -1.42 2.30 -4.30
C GLU A 53 -2.80 1.67 -4.50
N GLY A 54 -3.19 0.79 -3.56
CA GLY A 54 -4.55 0.24 -3.53
C GLY A 54 -5.54 1.23 -2.92
N ILE A 55 -6.64 0.70 -2.38
CA ILE A 55 -7.63 1.49 -1.66
C ILE A 55 -8.02 0.78 -0.37
N GLY A 56 -7.76 1.43 0.77
CA GLY A 56 -7.96 0.83 2.09
C GLY A 56 -7.16 -0.46 2.29
N GLY A 57 -7.73 -1.43 3.02
CA GLY A 57 -7.09 -2.71 3.29
C GLY A 57 -7.28 -3.76 2.20
N VAL A 58 -6.50 -4.85 2.24
CA VAL A 58 -6.53 -5.93 1.22
C VAL A 58 -7.91 -6.61 1.08
N MET A 59 -8.74 -6.57 2.12
CA MET A 59 -10.08 -7.15 2.11
C MET A 59 -11.17 -6.20 1.61
N VAL A 60 -10.84 -4.96 1.24
CA VAL A 60 -11.80 -3.99 0.71
C VAL A 60 -12.42 -4.54 -0.58
N PRO A 61 -13.77 -4.63 -0.67
CA PRO A 61 -14.45 -5.09 -1.86
C PRO A 61 -14.43 -4.01 -2.95
N LEU A 62 -14.05 -4.42 -4.15
CA LEU A 62 -14.15 -3.66 -5.39
C LEU A 62 -15.42 -4.06 -6.15
N ASP A 63 -15.80 -5.34 -6.03
CA ASP A 63 -17.01 -5.95 -6.57
C ASP A 63 -17.52 -7.03 -5.58
N ARG A 64 -18.67 -7.66 -5.87
CA ARG A 64 -19.30 -8.68 -5.01
C ARG A 64 -18.32 -9.79 -4.59
N ASP A 65 -17.58 -10.31 -5.57
CA ASP A 65 -16.66 -11.45 -5.39
C ASP A 65 -15.21 -11.07 -5.70
N TYR A 66 -14.87 -9.78 -5.61
CA TYR A 66 -13.56 -9.27 -5.98
C TYR A 66 -13.10 -8.18 -5.03
N ARG A 67 -11.95 -8.39 -4.42
CA ARG A 67 -11.35 -7.51 -3.41
C ARG A 67 -10.04 -6.94 -3.94
N VAL A 68 -9.50 -5.96 -3.23
CA VAL A 68 -8.15 -5.46 -3.48
C VAL A 68 -7.13 -6.61 -3.50
N LEU A 69 -7.27 -7.61 -2.62
CA LEU A 69 -6.44 -8.81 -2.61
C LEU A 69 -6.45 -9.59 -3.94
N ASP A 70 -7.61 -9.69 -4.59
CA ASP A 70 -7.76 -10.39 -5.87
C ASP A 70 -7.11 -9.57 -6.99
N MET A 71 -7.30 -8.25 -6.99
CA MET A 71 -6.64 -7.33 -7.90
C MET A 71 -5.11 -7.37 -7.79
N MET A 72 -4.57 -7.40 -6.57
CA MET A 72 -3.13 -7.55 -6.34
C MET A 72 -2.59 -8.86 -6.92
N ALA A 73 -3.35 -9.96 -6.79
CA ALA A 73 -2.98 -11.26 -7.35
C ALA A 73 -2.96 -11.23 -8.90
N ASP A 74 -3.93 -10.56 -9.52
CA ASP A 74 -3.98 -10.40 -10.98
C ASP A 74 -2.82 -9.54 -11.50
N MET A 75 -2.42 -8.51 -10.75
CA MET A 75 -1.29 -7.62 -11.10
C MET A 75 0.07 -8.32 -11.04
N ARG A 76 0.21 -9.35 -10.20
CA ARG A 76 1.46 -10.11 -9.96
C ARG A 76 2.64 -9.25 -9.51
N PHE A 77 2.37 -8.14 -8.82
CA PHE A 77 3.39 -7.34 -8.17
C PHE A 77 3.63 -7.82 -6.74
N PRO A 78 4.87 -7.70 -6.24
CA PRO A 78 5.12 -7.92 -4.82
C PRO A 78 4.47 -6.79 -4.00
N ALA A 79 4.06 -7.09 -2.78
CA ALA A 79 3.40 -6.16 -1.88
C ALA A 79 4.38 -5.54 -0.87
N LEU A 80 4.18 -4.27 -0.57
CA LEU A 80 4.72 -3.59 0.61
C LEU A 80 3.55 -3.25 1.53
N VAL A 81 3.57 -3.69 2.78
CA VAL A 81 2.48 -3.42 3.72
C VAL A 81 2.75 -2.14 4.50
N ALA A 82 1.85 -1.17 4.40
CA ALA A 82 1.85 0.02 5.26
C ALA A 82 1.02 -0.25 6.52
N ALA A 83 1.68 -0.27 7.68
CA ALA A 83 1.06 -0.47 8.98
C ALA A 83 0.99 0.85 9.75
N ARG A 84 -0.12 1.10 10.44
CA ARG A 84 -0.18 2.22 11.39
C ARG A 84 0.62 1.90 12.66
N PRO A 85 1.26 2.86 13.33
CA PRO A 85 1.80 2.68 14.67
C PRO A 85 0.68 2.51 15.71
N GLY A 86 1.04 1.96 16.88
CA GLY A 86 0.17 1.92 18.06
C GLY A 86 -0.66 0.65 18.24
N LEU A 87 -1.52 0.66 19.27
CA LEU A 87 -2.27 -0.52 19.71
C LEU A 87 -3.17 -1.11 18.60
N GLY A 88 -3.21 -2.44 18.53
CA GLY A 88 -3.95 -3.20 17.53
C GLY A 88 -3.21 -3.37 16.19
N THR A 89 -2.09 -2.68 15.96
CA THR A 89 -1.31 -2.83 14.71
C THR A 89 -0.78 -4.24 14.50
N ILE A 90 -0.40 -4.94 15.58
CA ILE A 90 0.08 -6.32 15.51
C ILE A 90 -0.96 -7.20 14.83
N ASN A 91 -2.20 -7.19 15.34
CA ASN A 91 -3.29 -7.98 14.77
C ASN A 91 -3.56 -7.62 13.31
N HIS A 92 -3.77 -6.34 13.00
CA HIS A 92 -4.12 -5.93 11.64
C HIS A 92 -3.02 -6.25 10.62
N THR A 93 -1.76 -6.03 10.99
CA THR A 93 -0.62 -6.32 10.13
C THR A 93 -0.48 -7.82 9.92
N LEU A 94 -0.55 -8.64 10.97
CA LEU A 94 -0.47 -10.10 10.85
C LEU A 94 -1.61 -10.68 10.01
N LEU A 95 -2.85 -10.21 10.19
CA LEU A 95 -3.99 -10.62 9.36
C LEU A 95 -3.80 -10.25 7.89
N THR A 96 -3.25 -9.06 7.62
CA THR A 96 -2.94 -8.61 6.25
C THR A 96 -1.86 -9.48 5.61
N LEU A 97 -0.76 -9.74 6.32
CA LEU A 97 0.34 -10.59 5.86
C LEU A 97 -0.13 -12.03 5.62
N ALA A 98 -0.98 -12.58 6.50
CA ALA A 98 -1.54 -13.91 6.33
C ALA A 98 -2.44 -14.00 5.08
N ALA A 99 -3.25 -12.98 4.81
CA ALA A 99 -4.09 -12.93 3.61
C ALA A 99 -3.26 -12.88 2.32
N LEU A 100 -2.21 -12.05 2.28
CA LEU A 100 -1.28 -11.96 1.15
C LEU A 100 -0.55 -13.30 0.92
N LYS A 101 -0.03 -13.90 1.99
CA LYS A 101 0.63 -15.21 1.95
C LYS A 101 -0.29 -16.30 1.41
N ARG A 102 -1.54 -16.36 1.89
CA ARG A 102 -2.54 -17.34 1.42
C ARG A 102 -2.88 -17.16 -0.06
N LYS A 103 -2.83 -15.93 -0.58
CA LYS A 103 -3.05 -15.63 -2.00
C LYS A 103 -1.79 -15.83 -2.87
N GLY A 104 -0.65 -16.19 -2.27
CA GLY A 104 0.62 -16.38 -2.97
C GLY A 104 1.28 -15.07 -3.43
N ILE A 105 0.92 -13.93 -2.84
CA ILE A 105 1.50 -12.63 -3.19
C ILE A 105 2.82 -12.46 -2.42
N PRO A 106 3.96 -12.27 -3.11
CA PRO A 106 5.23 -12.02 -2.43
C PRO A 106 5.17 -10.72 -1.62
N VAL A 107 5.75 -10.72 -0.42
CA VAL A 107 5.80 -9.53 0.44
C VAL A 107 7.24 -9.07 0.57
N LEU A 108 7.52 -7.84 0.15
CA LEU A 108 8.85 -7.23 0.24
C LEU A 108 9.23 -6.91 1.69
N GLY A 109 8.24 -6.57 2.50
CA GLY A 109 8.38 -6.15 3.87
C GLY A 109 7.13 -5.42 4.33
N PHE A 110 7.20 -4.82 5.51
CA PHE A 110 6.24 -3.83 5.94
C PHE A 110 6.94 -2.58 6.45
N VAL A 111 6.26 -1.45 6.39
CA VAL A 111 6.70 -0.17 6.95
C VAL A 111 5.66 0.32 7.94
N THR A 112 6.10 0.98 9.01
CA THR A 112 5.17 1.73 9.84
C THR A 112 5.04 3.16 9.33
N THR A 113 3.83 3.69 9.24
CA THR A 113 3.59 5.06 8.77
C THR A 113 2.60 5.78 9.68
N GLY A 114 2.91 7.03 10.06
CA GLY A 114 2.02 7.83 10.89
C GLY A 114 2.73 8.54 12.03
N HIS A 115 1.95 9.16 12.91
CA HIS A 115 2.47 9.74 14.14
C HIS A 115 2.93 8.64 15.10
N ARG A 116 4.17 8.72 15.57
CA ARG A 116 4.72 7.86 16.61
C ARG A 116 5.33 8.74 17.68
N ALA A 117 4.63 8.89 18.80
CA ALA A 117 5.18 9.56 19.98
C ALA A 117 6.34 8.71 20.55
N GLU A 118 7.35 9.36 21.12
CA GLU A 118 8.53 8.67 21.65
C GLU A 118 8.20 7.77 22.86
N ASP A 119 7.14 8.09 23.58
CA ASP A 119 6.63 7.37 24.76
C ASP A 119 5.54 6.33 24.42
N ASP A 120 5.13 6.20 23.16
CA ASP A 120 4.20 5.16 22.72
C ASP A 120 4.90 3.79 22.63
N LEU A 121 4.96 3.09 23.77
CA LEU A 121 5.54 1.75 23.86
C LEU A 121 4.90 0.75 22.90
N ALA A 122 3.61 0.87 22.58
CA ALA A 122 2.94 -0.04 21.66
C ALA A 122 3.42 0.19 20.22
N ALA A 123 3.59 1.45 19.81
CA ALA A 123 4.16 1.79 18.52
C ALA A 123 5.64 1.41 18.39
N MET A 124 6.40 1.50 19.48
CA MET A 124 7.83 1.16 19.49
C MET A 124 8.09 -0.34 19.45
N THR A 125 7.30 -1.13 20.18
CA THR A 125 7.51 -2.59 20.30
C THR A 125 6.82 -3.40 19.19
N GLY A 126 5.71 -2.89 18.65
CA GLY A 126 4.90 -3.59 17.65
C GLY A 126 5.68 -4.12 16.43
N PRO A 127 6.57 -3.34 15.79
CA PRO A 127 7.30 -3.80 14.62
C PRO A 127 8.18 -5.04 14.86
N ALA A 128 8.82 -5.13 16.03
CA ALA A 128 9.64 -6.29 16.38
C ALA A 128 8.77 -7.54 16.52
N VAL A 129 7.65 -7.43 17.24
CA VAL A 129 6.69 -8.54 17.43
C VAL A 129 6.07 -8.98 16.10
N ILE A 130 5.67 -8.04 15.23
CA ILE A 130 5.15 -8.39 13.90
C ILE A 130 6.20 -9.16 13.10
N SER A 131 7.46 -8.71 13.13
CA SER A 131 8.54 -9.37 12.38
C SER A 131 8.80 -10.79 12.89
N GLU A 132 8.82 -10.97 14.21
CA GLU A 132 8.97 -12.29 14.86
C GLU A 132 7.87 -13.26 14.45
N PHE A 133 6.60 -12.85 14.53
CA PHE A 133 5.46 -13.75 14.28
C PHE A 133 5.17 -13.99 12.80
N SER A 134 5.55 -13.07 11.91
CA SER A 134 5.28 -13.19 10.47
C SER A 134 6.47 -13.71 9.66
N GLY A 135 7.69 -13.55 10.17
CA GLY A 135 8.92 -13.74 9.39
C GLY A 135 9.16 -12.66 8.33
N VAL A 136 8.39 -11.58 8.33
CA VAL A 136 8.50 -10.46 7.37
C VAL A 136 9.23 -9.30 8.03
N ALA A 137 10.24 -8.75 7.37
CA ALA A 137 11.03 -7.65 7.92
C ALA A 137 10.26 -6.32 7.94
N CYS A 138 10.38 -5.60 9.06
CA CYS A 138 10.10 -4.17 9.11
C CYS A 138 11.21 -3.40 8.39
N LEU A 139 10.86 -2.65 7.35
CA LEU A 139 11.81 -1.85 6.56
C LEU A 139 12.05 -0.45 7.14
N GLY A 140 11.25 -0.04 8.13
CA GLY A 140 11.43 1.23 8.83
C GLY A 140 10.14 1.91 9.25
N HIS A 141 10.28 3.20 9.58
CA HIS A 141 9.20 4.08 9.96
C HIS A 141 9.21 5.34 9.09
N ILE A 142 8.04 5.70 8.55
CA ILE A 142 7.82 6.92 7.78
C ILE A 142 6.96 7.85 8.64
N PRO A 143 7.49 9.00 9.11
CA PRO A 143 6.71 9.94 9.90
C PRO A 143 5.60 10.58 9.04
N LEU A 144 4.60 11.20 9.68
CA LEU A 144 3.71 12.10 8.95
C LEU A 144 4.49 13.30 8.43
N TYR A 145 4.32 13.61 7.16
CA TYR A 145 4.83 14.85 6.59
C TYR A 145 4.00 16.02 7.09
N ASP A 146 4.65 16.99 7.70
CA ASP A 146 4.06 18.25 8.14
C ASP A 146 4.85 19.38 7.47
N PRO A 147 4.30 20.01 6.42
CA PRO A 147 5.00 21.05 5.67
C PRO A 147 5.25 22.32 6.48
N GLU A 148 4.54 22.54 7.58
CA GLU A 148 4.76 23.68 8.48
C GLU A 148 5.94 23.43 9.42
N LYS A 149 6.24 22.17 9.71
CA LYS A 149 7.30 21.76 10.67
C LYS A 149 8.53 21.17 10.02
N THR A 150 8.46 20.72 8.78
CA THR A 150 9.58 20.09 8.09
C THR A 150 9.57 20.41 6.61
N ASP A 151 10.72 20.87 6.13
CA ASP A 151 11.02 20.94 4.70
C ASP A 151 11.00 19.56 4.01
N MET A 152 10.65 19.54 2.71
CA MET A 152 10.54 18.29 1.95
C MET A 152 11.87 17.51 1.90
N ASP A 153 13.01 18.18 1.74
CA ASP A 153 14.30 17.50 1.62
C ASP A 153 14.67 16.82 2.95
N ALA A 154 14.42 17.50 4.07
CA ALA A 154 14.60 16.94 5.39
C ALA A 154 13.64 15.77 5.69
N PHE A 155 12.40 15.81 5.19
CA PHE A 155 11.47 14.69 5.28
C PHE A 155 11.96 13.48 4.47
N VAL A 156 12.42 13.72 3.24
CA VAL A 156 12.98 12.70 2.36
C VAL A 156 14.22 12.10 2.99
N GLU A 157 15.15 12.89 3.51
CA GLU A 157 16.37 12.39 4.17
C GLU A 157 16.05 11.45 5.34
N ARG A 158 15.07 11.81 6.18
CA ARG A 158 14.62 10.96 7.30
C ARG A 158 13.89 9.70 6.86
N SER A 159 13.18 9.76 5.73
CA SER A 159 12.39 8.64 5.20
C SER A 159 13.21 7.76 4.24
N ALA A 160 14.30 8.26 3.67
CA ALA A 160 15.13 7.57 2.70
C ALA A 160 15.73 6.23 3.17
N PRO A 161 16.02 5.98 4.47
CA PRO A 161 16.59 4.71 4.91
C PRO A 161 15.72 3.48 4.61
N PHE A 162 14.39 3.61 4.51
CA PHE A 162 13.55 2.47 4.06
C PHE A 162 13.65 2.27 2.54
N LEU A 163 13.86 3.35 1.77
CA LEU A 163 13.94 3.30 0.31
C LEU A 163 15.16 2.49 -0.14
N SER A 164 16.30 2.61 0.53
CA SER A 164 17.48 1.79 0.21
C SER A 164 17.18 0.30 0.38
N GLN A 165 16.58 -0.08 1.52
CA GLN A 165 16.17 -1.47 1.78
C GLN A 165 15.10 -1.97 0.80
N LEU A 166 14.20 -1.10 0.36
CA LEU A 166 13.17 -1.43 -0.62
C LEU A 166 13.79 -1.64 -2.01
N VAL A 167 14.69 -0.75 -2.44
CA VAL A 167 15.37 -0.80 -3.74
C VAL A 167 16.13 -2.12 -3.90
N ASP A 168 16.85 -2.57 -2.86
CA ASP A 168 17.59 -3.84 -2.88
C ASP A 168 16.67 -5.06 -3.06
N ARG A 169 15.39 -4.95 -2.71
CA ARG A 169 14.40 -6.03 -2.80
C ARG A 169 13.58 -6.01 -4.10
N VAL A 170 13.56 -4.88 -4.82
CA VAL A 170 12.81 -4.74 -6.09
C VAL A 170 13.70 -4.78 -7.33
N ARG A 171 15.02 -4.63 -7.18
CA ARG A 171 15.95 -4.78 -8.31
C ARG A 171 15.85 -6.20 -8.88
N PRO A 172 15.69 -6.37 -10.20
CA PRO A 172 15.82 -7.67 -10.85
C PRO A 172 17.19 -8.26 -10.49
N ARG A 173 17.21 -9.52 -10.03
CA ARG A 173 18.45 -10.29 -9.90
C ARG A 173 18.92 -10.75 -11.27
#